data_AF-A0A496WJR4-F1
#
_entry.id   AF-A0A496WJR4-F1
#
_cell.length_a   1.000
_cell.length_b   1.000
_cell.length_c   1.000
_cell.angle_alpha   90.00
_cell.angle_beta   90.00
_cell.angle_gamma   90.00
#
_symmetry.space_group_name_H-M   'P 1'
#
loop_
_entity.id
_entity.type
_entity.pdbx_description
1 polymer ?
#
loop_
_entity_poly.entity_id
_entity_poly.type
_entity_poly.pdbx_seq_one_letter_code
_entity_poly.pdbx_strand_id
1 'polypeptide(L)' 'MNKKVEKHLLIVEDDPGLQSQLRWCFDGYDIAICGNQQDAIAQVRRQLPHVVLLDLGLPPDPGGVSE' A
#
# COMPACT_ATOMS: atom_id res chain seq x y z
N MET A 1 13.11 14.90 23.12
CA MET A 1 11.76 14.41 22.77
C MET A 1 11.90 13.23 21.82
N ASN A 2 11.37 12.06 22.18
CA ASN A 2 11.25 10.96 21.22
C ASN A 2 10.14 11.35 20.24
N LYS A 3 10.49 11.55 18.97
CA LYS A 3 9.49 11.74 17.91
C LYS A 3 8.66 10.46 17.85
N LYS A 4 7.35 10.57 18.04
CA LYS A 4 6.43 9.45 17.79
C LYS A 4 6.58 9.12 16.30
N VAL A 5 7.01 7.89 16.00
CA VAL A 5 7.09 7.43 14.61
C VAL A 5 5.66 7.15 14.18
N GLU A 6 5.12 8.00 13.31
CA GLU A 6 3.84 7.74 12.67
C GLU A 6 3.99 6.48 11.80
N LYS A 7 3.14 5.48 12.03
CA LYS A 7 3.24 4.18 11.37
C LYS A 7 2.62 4.25 9.98
N HIS A 8 3.30 4.91 9.06
CA HIS A 8 2.86 5.01 7.67
C HIS A 8 2.95 3.66 6.95
N LEU A 9 1.81 3.20 6.43
CA LEU A 9 1.66 1.99 5.63
C LEU A 9 1.13 2.37 4.25
N LEU A 10 1.82 1.94 3.19
CA LEU A 10 1.30 1.99 1.83
C LEU A 10 0.77 0.62 1.44
N ILE A 11 -0.45 0.57 0.89
CA ILE A 11 -1.06 -0.64 0.34
C ILE A 11 -1.19 -0.47 -1.18
N VAL A 12 -0.70 -1.43 -1.94
CA VAL A 12 -0.85 -1.51 -3.39
C VAL A 12 -1.76 -2.70 -3.71
N GLU A 13 -3.00 -2.41 -4.11
CA GLU A 13 -4.09 -3.38 -4.27
C GLU A 13 -5.14 -2.76 -5.20
N ASP A 14 -5.55 -3.44 -6.26
CA ASP A 14 -6.51 -2.90 -7.23
C ASP A 14 -7.97 -3.23 -6.88
N ASP A 15 -8.22 -4.28 -6.10
CA ASP A 15 -9.57 -4.66 -5.69
C ASP A 15 -10.12 -3.78 -4.54
N PRO A 16 -11.19 -3.00 -4.75
CA PRO A 16 -11.74 -2.12 -3.70
C PRO A 16 -12.30 -2.88 -2.48
N GLY A 17 -12.71 -4.13 -2.68
CA GLY A 17 -13.21 -5.00 -1.62
C GLY A 17 -12.07 -5.40 -0.67
N LEU A 18 -10.92 -5.79 -1.21
CA LEU A 18 -9.69 -6.07 -0.46
C LEU A 18 -9.13 -4.80 0.19
N GLN A 19 -9.09 -3.67 -0.51
CA GLN A 19 -8.68 -2.39 0.08
C GLN A 19 -9.47 -2.05 1.35
N SER A 20 -10.80 -2.23 1.31
CA SER A 20 -11.68 -1.96 2.46
C SER A 20 -11.37 -2.88 3.65
N GLN A 21 -11.17 -4.17 3.38
CA GLN A 21 -10.81 -5.17 4.40
C GLN A 21 -9.44 -4.87 5.02
N LEU A 22 -8.43 -4.57 4.19
CA LEU A 22 -7.08 -4.24 4.67
C LEU A 22 -7.09 -2.95 5.51
N ARG A 23 -7.90 -1.95 5.12
CA ARG A 23 -8.04 -0.73 5.91
C ARG A 23 -8.60 -0.99 7.32
N TRP A 24 -9.50 -1.96 7.47
CA TRP A 24 -9.98 -2.38 8.79
C TRP A 24 -8.93 -3.18 9.56
N CYS A 25 -8.19 -4.08 8.90
CA CYS A 25 -7.15 -4.90 9.54
C CYS A 25 -6.00 -4.05 10.11
N PHE A 26 -5.72 -2.88 9.52
CA PHE A 26 -4.61 -2.02 9.88
C PHE A 26 -5.05 -0.66 10.47
N ASP A 27 -6.21 -0.58 11.12
CA ASP A 27 -6.81 0.66 11.66
C ASP A 27 -5.90 1.50 12.60
N GLY A 28 -4.85 0.90 13.17
CA GLY A 28 -3.81 1.57 13.96
C GLY A 28 -2.64 2.19 13.17
N TYR A 29 -2.69 2.17 11.83
CA TYR A 29 -1.68 2.72 10.92
C TYR A 29 -2.21 3.96 10.20
N ASP A 30 -1.30 4.83 9.76
CA ASP A 30 -1.64 5.87 8.78
C ASP A 30 -1.54 5.25 7.37
N ILE A 31 -2.69 4.96 6.77
CA ILE A 31 -2.78 4.15 5.55
C ILE A 31 -3.01 5.04 4.32
N ALA A 32 -2.10 4.89 3.35
CA ALA A 32 -2.31 5.28 1.96
C ALA A 32 -2.55 4.04 1.09
N ILE A 33 -3.41 4.17 0.08
CA ILE A 33 -3.79 3.07 -0.83
C ILE A 33 -3.66 3.55 -2.27
N CYS A 34 -3.15 2.69 -3.15
CA CYS A 34 -3.13 2.87 -4.60
C CYS A 34 -3.36 1.53 -5.30
N GLY A 35 -3.92 1.54 -6.51
CA GLY A 35 -4.26 0.32 -7.25
C GLY A 35 -3.33 -0.01 -8.41
N ASN A 36 -2.18 0.67 -8.53
CA ASN A 36 -1.24 0.42 -9.62
C ASN A 36 0.19 0.83 -9.24
N GLN A 37 1.15 0.28 -9.99
CA GLN A 37 2.58 0.51 -9.82
C GLN A 37 2.97 2.00 -9.94
N GLN A 38 2.40 2.73 -10.89
CA GLN A 38 2.78 4.13 -11.15
C GLN A 38 2.45 5.03 -9.96
N ASP A 39 1.25 4.88 -9.40
CA ASP A 39 0.81 5.59 -8.21
C ASP A 39 1.58 5.14 -6.98
N ALA A 40 1.87 3.83 -6.85
CA ALA A 40 2.68 3.31 -5.74
C ALA A 40 4.07 3.94 -5.68
N ILE A 41 4.79 3.99 -6.82
CA ILE A 41 6.11 4.62 -6.90
C ILE A 41 6.03 6.11 -6.56
N ALA A 42 4.99 6.80 -7.04
CA ALA A 42 4.77 8.21 -6.71
C ALA A 42 4.53 8.41 -5.21
N GLN A 43 3.74 7.54 -4.57
CA GLN A 43 3.46 7.59 -3.13
C GLN A 43 4.70 7.29 -2.28
N VAL A 44 5.47 6.26 -2.64
CA VAL A 44 6.73 5.94 -1.93
C VAL A 44 7.67 7.15 -1.89
N ARG A 45 7.82 7.85 -3.02
CA ARG A 45 8.67 9.05 -3.11
C ARG A 45 8.14 10.24 -2.31
N ARG A 46 6.82 10.37 -2.20
CA ARG A 46 6.17 11.51 -1.51
C ARG A 46 6.05 11.31 -0.01
N GLN A 47 5.70 10.09 0.41
CA GLN A 47 5.28 9.80 1.78
C GLN A 47 6.34 9.03 2.58
N LEU A 48 7.34 8.43 1.92
CA LEU A 48 8.37 7.61 2.57
C LEU A 48 7.76 6.62 3.58
N PRO A 49 6.84 5.73 3.13
CA PRO A 49 6.18 4.79 4.02
C PRO A 49 7.22 3.84 4.66
N HIS A 50 6.96 3.42 5.89
CA HIS A 50 7.86 2.51 6.61
C HIS A 50 7.72 1.07 6.12
N VAL A 51 6.52 0.71 5.68
CA VAL A 51 6.17 -0.61 5.15
C VAL A 51 5.28 -0.42 3.92
N VAL A 52 5.48 -1.27 2.93
CA VAL A 52 4.61 -1.40 1.77
C VAL A 52 4.03 -2.82 1.79
N LEU A 53 2.70 -2.91 1.70
CA LEU A 53 1.98 -4.14 1.39
C LEU A 53 1.68 -4.10 -0.12
N LEU A 54 2.13 -5.13 -0.84
CA LEU A 54 2.06 -5.19 -2.30
C LEU A 54 1.33 -6.47 -2.70
N ASP A 55 0.22 -6.32 -3.42
CA ASP A 55 -0.36 -7.42 -4.17
C ASP A 55 0.51 -7.70 -5.41
N LEU A 56 0.88 -8.96 -5.61
CA LEU A 56 1.65 -9.40 -6.78
C LEU A 56 0.72 -9.76 -7.95
N GLY A 57 -0.59 -9.86 -7.71
CA GLY A 57 -1.62 -10.15 -8.71
C GLY A 57 -2.13 -8.92 -9.46
N LEU A 58 -1.39 -7.82 -9.50
CA LEU A 58 -1.84 -6.59 -10.14
C LEU A 58 -1.94 -6.76 -11.68
N PRO A 59 -2.95 -6.15 -12.32
CA PRO A 59 -3.04 -6.08 -13.78
C PRO A 59 -1.78 -5.45 -14.40
N PRO A 60 -1.36 -5.89 -15.60
CA PRO A 60 -2.05 -6.80 -16.51
C PRO A 60 -1.71 -8.28 -16.32
N ASP A 61 -0.97 -8.67 -15.29
CA ASP A 61 -0.51 -10.06 -15.11
C ASP A 61 -0.96 -10.66 -13.76
N PRO A 62 -2.27 -10.91 -13.55
CA PRO A 62 -2.82 -11.31 -12.24
C PRO A 62 -2.36 -12.68 -11.71
N GLY A 63 -1.62 -13.44 -12.51
CA GLY A 63 -1.01 -14.71 -12.12
C GLY A 63 0.51 -14.73 -12.26
N GLY A 64 1.11 -13.61 -12.67
CA GLY A 64 2.54 -13.43 -12.78
C GLY A 64 3.17 -13.07 -11.44
N VAL A 65 4.48 -13.27 -11.36
CA VAL A 65 5.33 -12.74 -10.28
C VAL A 65 6.26 -11.64 -10.79
N SER A 66 6.00 -11.17 -12.02
CA SER A 66 6.83 -10.19 -12.70
C SER A 66 6.32 -8.80 -12.33
N GLU A 67 6.98 -8.15 -11.38
CA GLU A 67 6.87 -6.71 -11.13
C GLU A 67 8.24 -6.02 -11.17
#